data_AF-A0A0E0KXT2-F1
#
_entry.id   AF-A0A0E0KXT2-F1
#
_cell.length_a   1.000
_cell.length_b   1.000
_cell.length_c   1.000
_cell.angle_alpha   90.00
_cell.angle_beta   90.00
_cell.angle_gamma   90.00
#
_symmetry.space_group_name_H-M   'P 1'
#
loop_
_entity.id
_entity.type
_entity.pdbx_description
1 polymer ?
#
loop_
_entity_poly.entity_id
_entity_poly.type
_entity_poly.pdbx_seq_one_letter_code
_entity_poly.pdbx_strand_id
1 'polypeptide(L)'
;MASAAAADPGAAYKLLLSCPAGLPRSRVSVKFDQSFDRIPHPDAALEESISEIWNQRLKQNPSSYSGTKFRYGGHAVHYKDEPNKEYCVSLHLGLTDYSTFVGTNLNPLWEKFLVPSEDDSVHCQHMSNPLGNGAIVQTSDEKIIVLQRSYNVGEFPGYFVFPGGHSEPQEIGILAHQTDEKDLGVLNERVSQEMFDGIIREVVEETGVPANSLTEPIFIGISCREMNVRPTAFFFTKCNIDSSGVQELYSRAQHGFESTKMYAVSEEELRGMTDRMPGCHRGGFALYEMMKNDAKKHENEQYAPLRNTTPYAFV
;
A
#
# COMPACT_ATOMS: atom_id res chain seq x y z
N MET A 1 -20.42 18.70 28.35
CA MET A 1 -19.75 17.45 27.96
C MET A 1 -19.66 17.47 26.44
N ALA A 2 -18.45 17.51 25.88
CA ALA A 2 -18.28 17.36 24.45
C ALA A 2 -18.67 15.92 24.08
N SER A 3 -19.64 15.78 23.18
CA SER A 3 -19.88 14.52 22.48
C SER A 3 -18.54 14.05 21.93
N ALA A 4 -18.08 12.87 22.33
CA ALA A 4 -17.01 12.20 21.58
C ALA A 4 -17.48 12.16 20.13
N ALA A 5 -16.79 12.89 19.24
CA ALA A 5 -17.08 12.79 17.82
C ALA A 5 -16.92 11.32 17.46
N ALA A 6 -17.94 10.73 16.83
CA ALA A 6 -17.83 9.37 16.32
C ALA A 6 -16.56 9.30 15.45
N ALA A 7 -15.75 8.25 15.65
CA ALA A 7 -14.54 8.06 14.87
C ALA A 7 -14.90 8.08 13.38
N ASP A 8 -14.14 8.79 12.56
CA ASP A 8 -14.37 8.87 11.12
C ASP A 8 -14.33 7.46 10.52
N PRO A 9 -15.45 6.95 9.96
CA PRO A 9 -15.49 5.62 9.34
C PRO A 9 -14.46 5.46 8.21
N GLY A 10 -14.06 6.57 7.59
CA GLY A 10 -13.03 6.59 6.56
C GLY A 10 -11.62 6.25 7.07
N ALA A 11 -11.38 6.32 8.38
CA ALA A 11 -10.12 5.98 9.03
C ALA A 11 -10.04 4.51 9.50
N ALA A 12 -11.13 3.73 9.43
CA ALA A 12 -11.15 2.33 9.82
C ALA A 12 -10.38 1.44 8.81
N TYR A 13 -9.69 0.41 9.31
CA TYR A 13 -8.79 -0.40 8.50
C TYR A 13 -8.65 -1.84 8.99
N LYS A 14 -8.29 -2.72 8.05
CA LYS A 14 -7.87 -4.11 8.28
C LYS A 14 -6.46 -4.31 7.72
N LEU A 15 -5.61 -5.02 8.46
CA LEU A 15 -4.32 -5.47 7.94
C LEU A 15 -4.53 -6.79 7.18
N LEU A 16 -4.29 -6.80 5.88
CA LEU A 16 -4.41 -8.00 5.04
C LEU A 16 -3.15 -8.86 5.14
N LEU A 17 -1.99 -8.22 5.26
CA LEU A 17 -0.70 -8.89 5.40
C LEU A 17 0.22 -8.01 6.25
N SER A 18 0.94 -8.61 7.20
CA SER A 18 1.92 -7.92 8.04
C SER A 18 3.29 -8.59 7.91
N CYS A 19 4.30 -7.78 7.58
CA CYS A 19 5.68 -8.23 7.40
C CYS A 19 6.63 -7.45 8.32
N PRO A 20 6.60 -7.68 9.65
CA PRO A 20 7.33 -6.86 10.62
C PRO A 20 8.86 -6.89 10.43
N ALA A 21 9.41 -7.99 9.91
CA ALA A 21 10.84 -8.07 9.61
C ALA A 21 11.29 -7.09 8.48
N GLY A 22 10.35 -6.57 7.69
CA GLY A 22 10.63 -5.79 6.49
C GLY A 22 11.27 -6.66 5.39
N LEU A 23 10.52 -6.95 4.33
CA LEU A 23 10.99 -7.84 3.27
C LEU A 23 11.72 -7.06 2.16
N PRO A 24 12.99 -7.38 1.86
CA PRO A 24 13.63 -6.86 0.66
C PRO A 24 12.97 -7.45 -0.59
N ARG A 25 13.20 -6.80 -1.73
CA ARG A 25 12.68 -7.25 -3.04
C ARG A 25 12.90 -8.74 -3.31
N SER A 26 14.06 -9.29 -2.95
CA SER A 26 14.39 -10.71 -3.16
C SER A 26 13.51 -11.70 -2.37
N ARG A 27 12.70 -11.23 -1.42
CA ARG A 27 11.75 -12.03 -0.63
C ARG A 27 10.29 -11.73 -0.94
N VAL A 28 10.03 -10.87 -1.93
CA VAL A 28 8.68 -10.57 -2.41
C VAL A 28 8.63 -10.98 -3.88
N SER A 29 7.79 -11.97 -4.19
CA SER A 29 7.50 -12.38 -5.56
C SER A 29 6.08 -12.00 -5.94
N VAL A 30 5.78 -12.05 -7.23
CA VAL A 30 4.44 -11.84 -7.76
C VAL A 30 4.00 -13.10 -8.49
N LYS A 31 2.72 -13.44 -8.36
CA LYS A 31 2.01 -14.33 -9.27
C LYS A 31 0.95 -13.49 -9.99
N PHE A 32 1.26 -13.08 -11.21
CA PHE A 32 0.39 -12.28 -12.06
C PHE A 32 -0.37 -13.18 -13.02
N ASP A 33 -1.69 -13.22 -12.90
CA ASP A 33 -2.53 -14.16 -13.66
C ASP A 33 -3.99 -13.70 -13.71
N GLN A 34 -4.70 -14.09 -14.78
CA GLN A 34 -6.12 -13.77 -14.99
C GLN A 34 -7.03 -14.38 -13.90
N SER A 35 -6.65 -15.47 -13.25
CA SER A 35 -7.40 -16.04 -12.12
C SER A 35 -7.52 -15.10 -10.92
N PHE A 36 -6.70 -14.03 -10.87
CA PHE A 36 -6.75 -12.98 -9.86
C PHE A 36 -7.47 -11.71 -10.33
N ASP A 37 -8.10 -11.74 -11.51
CA ASP A 37 -8.95 -10.66 -11.98
C ASP A 37 -10.28 -10.61 -11.19
N ARG A 38 -11.04 -9.53 -11.39
CA ARG A 38 -12.38 -9.40 -10.83
C ARG A 38 -13.31 -10.43 -11.47
N ILE A 39 -14.11 -11.10 -10.65
CA ILE A 39 -15.21 -11.95 -11.10
C ILE A 39 -16.46 -11.06 -11.27
N PRO A 40 -17.12 -11.04 -12.44
CA PRO A 40 -18.38 -10.31 -12.62
C PRO A 40 -19.41 -10.68 -11.56
N HIS A 41 -20.16 -9.70 -11.08
CA HIS A 41 -21.17 -9.93 -10.06
C HIS A 41 -22.37 -10.70 -10.66
N PRO A 42 -22.95 -11.70 -9.97
CA PRO A 42 -24.04 -12.51 -10.51
C PRO A 42 -25.37 -11.74 -10.68
N ASP A 43 -25.58 -10.67 -9.91
CA ASP A 43 -26.68 -9.73 -10.12
C ASP A 43 -26.37 -8.81 -11.32
N ALA A 44 -27.09 -9.05 -12.42
CA ALA A 44 -26.92 -8.31 -13.67
C ALA A 44 -27.18 -6.80 -13.54
N ALA A 45 -28.11 -6.38 -12.68
CA ALA A 45 -28.38 -4.94 -12.48
C ALA A 45 -27.21 -4.26 -11.75
N LEU A 46 -26.60 -4.96 -10.78
CA LEU A 46 -25.43 -4.45 -10.09
C LEU A 46 -24.20 -4.39 -11.03
N GLU A 47 -24.01 -5.41 -11.86
CA GLU A 47 -22.93 -5.44 -12.85
C GLU A 47 -23.09 -4.35 -13.93
N GLU A 48 -24.30 -4.15 -14.45
CA GLU A 48 -24.60 -3.10 -15.43
C GLU A 48 -24.34 -1.69 -14.86
N SER A 49 -24.59 -1.50 -13.57
CA SER A 49 -24.38 -0.23 -12.87
C SER A 49 -22.94 0.29 -12.93
N ILE A 50 -21.94 -0.60 -13.13
CA ILE A 50 -20.53 -0.22 -13.27
C ILE A 50 -20.38 0.75 -14.46
N SER A 51 -20.95 0.37 -15.61
CA SER A 51 -20.90 1.16 -16.83
C SER A 51 -21.72 2.46 -16.71
N GLU A 52 -22.87 2.41 -16.02
CA GLU A 52 -23.73 3.56 -15.81
C GLU A 52 -23.04 4.64 -14.97
N ILE A 53 -22.41 4.25 -13.86
CA ILE A 53 -21.68 5.18 -12.98
C ILE A 53 -20.48 5.77 -13.72
N TRP A 54 -19.74 4.96 -14.48
CA TRP A 54 -18.64 5.48 -15.30
C TRP A 54 -19.12 6.50 -16.34
N ASN A 55 -20.22 6.21 -17.04
CA ASN A 55 -20.82 7.13 -17.99
C ASN A 55 -21.30 8.43 -17.32
N GLN A 56 -21.81 8.37 -16.09
CA GLN A 56 -22.13 9.57 -15.30
C GLN A 56 -20.88 10.37 -14.95
N ARG A 57 -19.79 9.71 -14.56
CA ARG A 57 -18.49 10.37 -14.31
C ARG A 57 -17.98 11.09 -15.57
N LEU A 58 -18.06 10.46 -16.74
CA LEU A 58 -17.65 11.08 -18.01
C LEU A 58 -18.50 12.30 -18.38
N LYS A 59 -19.80 12.31 -18.06
CA LYS A 59 -20.64 13.51 -18.25
C LYS A 59 -20.20 14.69 -17.37
N GLN A 60 -19.71 14.42 -16.16
CA GLN A 60 -19.22 15.45 -15.23
C GLN A 60 -17.80 15.91 -15.57
N ASN A 61 -16.94 14.99 -16.01
CA ASN A 61 -15.57 15.27 -16.38
C ASN A 61 -15.16 14.52 -17.66
N PRO A 62 -15.42 15.10 -18.85
CA PRO A 62 -15.20 14.43 -20.14
C PRO A 62 -13.75 14.07 -20.45
N SER A 63 -12.77 14.66 -19.76
CA SER A 63 -11.34 14.34 -19.92
C SER A 63 -10.90 13.14 -19.09
N SER A 64 -11.77 12.53 -18.29
CA SER A 64 -11.43 11.35 -17.50
C SER A 64 -11.10 10.18 -18.43
N TYR A 65 -9.98 9.51 -18.20
CA TYR A 65 -9.60 8.29 -18.91
C TYR A 65 -9.60 7.09 -17.95
N SER A 66 -9.79 5.88 -18.49
CA SER A 66 -9.70 4.65 -17.72
C SER A 66 -8.31 4.03 -17.88
N GLY A 67 -7.43 4.29 -16.92
CA GLY A 67 -6.10 3.67 -16.85
C GLY A 67 -6.15 2.26 -16.27
N THR A 68 -5.36 1.35 -16.83
CA THR A 68 -5.18 -0.01 -16.29
C THR A 68 -4.42 0.03 -14.98
N LYS A 69 -4.77 -0.84 -14.03
CA LYS A 69 -4.14 -0.97 -12.72
C LYS A 69 -3.92 -2.44 -12.37
N PHE A 70 -2.97 -2.73 -11.49
CA PHE A 70 -2.88 -4.06 -10.89
C PHE A 70 -4.02 -4.24 -9.88
N ARG A 71 -4.74 -5.36 -9.98
CA ARG A 71 -5.74 -5.77 -9.00
C ARG A 71 -5.09 -6.61 -7.90
N TYR A 72 -5.40 -6.33 -6.65
CA TYR A 72 -5.03 -7.22 -5.56
C TYR A 72 -5.97 -8.42 -5.49
N GLY A 73 -5.45 -9.61 -5.78
CA GLY A 73 -6.18 -10.88 -5.71
C GLY A 73 -5.88 -11.74 -4.47
N GLY A 74 -4.93 -11.32 -3.63
CA GLY A 74 -4.55 -12.04 -2.41
C GLY A 74 -3.03 -12.20 -2.28
N HIS A 75 -2.61 -13.13 -1.43
CA HIS A 75 -1.19 -13.41 -1.22
C HIS A 75 -0.98 -14.83 -0.68
N ALA A 76 0.26 -15.30 -0.73
CA ALA A 76 0.73 -16.51 -0.05
C ALA A 76 2.01 -16.21 0.73
N VAL A 77 2.18 -16.88 1.88
CA VAL A 77 3.39 -16.81 2.70
C VAL A 77 4.09 -18.15 2.66
N HIS A 78 5.38 -18.15 2.31
CA HIS A 78 6.20 -19.35 2.20
C HIS A 78 7.33 -19.27 3.24
N TYR A 79 7.41 -20.24 4.13
CA TYR A 79 8.50 -20.35 5.10
C TYR A 79 9.60 -21.23 4.52
N LYS A 80 10.86 -20.82 4.60
CA LYS A 80 11.99 -21.71 4.31
C LYS A 80 12.15 -22.71 5.45
N ASP A 81 12.50 -23.95 5.13
CA ASP A 81 12.72 -25.05 6.08
C ASP A 81 14.00 -24.88 6.95
N GLU A 82 14.69 -23.73 6.87
CA GLU A 82 15.96 -23.49 7.56
C GLU A 82 15.79 -22.82 8.95
N PRO A 83 16.76 -23.00 9.86
CA PRO A 83 16.66 -22.59 11.27
C PRO A 83 16.36 -21.10 11.52
N ASN A 84 16.63 -20.24 10.53
CA ASN A 84 16.50 -18.78 10.63
C ASN A 84 15.11 -18.21 10.30
N LYS A 85 14.07 -19.04 10.11
CA LYS A 85 12.67 -18.58 9.89
C LYS A 85 12.53 -17.47 8.85
N GLU A 86 13.34 -17.48 7.80
CA GLU A 86 13.15 -16.54 6.70
C GLU A 86 11.90 -16.95 5.92
N TYR A 87 10.95 -16.02 5.77
CA TYR A 87 9.76 -16.21 4.94
C TYR A 87 9.82 -15.31 3.71
N CYS A 88 9.19 -15.78 2.64
CA CYS A 88 8.95 -15.04 1.43
C CYS A 88 7.44 -14.83 1.26
N VAL A 89 7.06 -13.75 0.59
CA VAL A 89 5.67 -13.44 0.25
C VAL A 89 5.52 -13.53 -1.26
N SER A 90 4.44 -14.17 -1.72
CA SER A 90 3.98 -14.08 -3.10
C SER A 90 2.70 -13.25 -3.15
N LEU A 91 2.72 -12.13 -3.86
CA LEU A 91 1.54 -11.29 -4.09
C LEU A 91 0.79 -11.81 -5.32
N HIS A 92 -0.51 -12.08 -5.16
CA HIS A 92 -1.35 -12.55 -6.25
C HIS A 92 -2.03 -11.35 -6.90
N LEU A 93 -1.66 -11.05 -8.14
CA LEU A 93 -2.09 -9.84 -8.84
C LEU A 93 -2.85 -10.18 -10.12
N GLY A 94 -3.96 -9.48 -10.34
CA GLY A 94 -4.69 -9.48 -11.61
C GLY A 94 -4.61 -8.12 -12.30
N LEU A 95 -5.46 -7.93 -13.29
CA LEU A 95 -5.71 -6.66 -13.95
C LEU A 95 -7.07 -6.09 -13.56
N THR A 96 -7.12 -4.77 -13.51
CA THR A 96 -8.34 -3.99 -13.43
C THR A 96 -8.12 -2.63 -14.07
N ASP A 97 -9.08 -1.74 -13.97
CA ASP A 97 -8.99 -0.38 -14.48
C ASP A 97 -9.74 0.62 -13.58
N TYR A 98 -9.47 1.91 -13.84
CA TYR A 98 -10.07 3.01 -13.10
C TYR A 98 -11.59 3.07 -13.26
N SER A 99 -12.14 2.78 -14.45
CA SER A 99 -13.60 2.77 -14.65
C SER A 99 -14.31 1.73 -13.78
N THR A 100 -13.73 0.54 -13.67
CA THR A 100 -14.24 -0.55 -12.84
C THR A 100 -14.10 -0.20 -11.36
N PHE A 101 -13.01 0.46 -10.95
CA PHE A 101 -12.86 0.99 -9.58
C PHE A 101 -13.96 2.00 -9.24
N VAL A 102 -14.24 2.94 -10.14
CA VAL A 102 -15.31 3.91 -9.98
C VAL A 102 -16.68 3.22 -9.87
N GLY A 103 -16.93 2.21 -10.69
CA GLY A 103 -18.21 1.51 -10.74
C GLY A 103 -18.41 0.41 -9.69
N THR A 104 -17.37 0.01 -8.95
CA THR A 104 -17.45 -1.02 -7.89
C THR A 104 -17.09 -0.42 -6.52
N ASN A 105 -15.82 -0.18 -6.25
CA ASN A 105 -15.34 0.37 -4.98
C ASN A 105 -16.00 1.71 -4.64
N LEU A 106 -16.06 2.65 -5.58
CA LEU A 106 -16.67 3.97 -5.35
C LEU A 106 -18.19 4.01 -5.66
N ASN A 107 -18.80 2.86 -5.94
CA ASN A 107 -20.23 2.77 -6.15
C ASN A 107 -20.96 3.14 -4.84
N PRO A 108 -22.04 3.95 -4.86
CA PRO A 108 -22.86 4.18 -3.67
C PRO A 108 -23.40 2.90 -3.02
N LEU A 109 -23.51 1.81 -3.79
CA LEU A 109 -23.93 0.47 -3.36
C LEU A 109 -22.75 -0.50 -3.23
N TRP A 110 -21.52 -0.02 -3.05
CA TRP A 110 -20.29 -0.85 -3.02
C TRP A 110 -20.38 -2.06 -2.08
N GLU A 111 -21.07 -1.92 -0.94
CA GLU A 111 -21.27 -3.01 0.02
C GLU A 111 -22.00 -4.23 -0.59
N LYS A 112 -22.86 -4.01 -1.59
CA LYS A 112 -23.59 -5.08 -2.28
C LYS A 112 -22.72 -5.96 -3.18
N PHE A 113 -21.53 -5.49 -3.55
CA PHE A 113 -20.57 -6.29 -4.31
C PHE A 113 -19.78 -7.25 -3.40
N LEU A 114 -19.87 -7.09 -2.07
CA LEU A 114 -19.11 -7.92 -1.14
C LEU A 114 -19.77 -9.28 -0.93
N VAL A 115 -18.93 -10.29 -0.74
CA VAL A 115 -19.36 -11.66 -0.40
C VAL A 115 -19.13 -11.89 1.09
N PRO A 116 -20.09 -12.45 1.86
CA PRO A 116 -19.87 -12.76 3.28
C PRO A 116 -18.87 -13.92 3.43
N SER A 117 -17.58 -13.57 3.56
CA SER A 117 -16.45 -14.48 3.67
C SER A 117 -15.37 -13.86 4.55
N GLU A 118 -14.70 -14.70 5.34
CA GLU A 118 -13.52 -14.30 6.14
C GLU A 118 -12.24 -14.22 5.28
N ASP A 119 -12.20 -14.97 4.17
CA ASP A 119 -11.14 -14.85 3.16
C ASP A 119 -11.35 -13.55 2.37
N ASP A 120 -10.43 -12.60 2.54
CA ASP A 120 -10.48 -11.28 1.91
C ASP A 120 -10.49 -11.33 0.38
N SER A 121 -9.83 -12.33 -0.22
CA SER A 121 -9.80 -12.50 -1.67
C SER A 121 -11.19 -12.85 -2.22
N VAL A 122 -11.91 -13.73 -1.51
CA VAL A 122 -13.29 -14.12 -1.82
C VAL A 122 -14.25 -13.01 -1.47
N HIS A 123 -14.07 -12.37 -0.30
CA HIS A 123 -14.91 -11.26 0.17
C HIS A 123 -15.00 -10.14 -0.87
N CYS A 124 -13.89 -9.84 -1.54
CA CYS A 124 -13.78 -8.78 -2.52
C CYS A 124 -13.71 -9.27 -3.98
N GLN A 125 -14.11 -10.52 -4.27
CA GLN A 125 -13.94 -11.11 -5.60
C GLN A 125 -14.66 -10.33 -6.73
N HIS A 126 -15.75 -9.62 -6.40
CA HIS A 126 -16.51 -8.79 -7.34
C HIS A 126 -16.06 -7.32 -7.38
N MET A 127 -15.02 -6.96 -6.63
CA MET A 127 -14.49 -5.61 -6.55
C MET A 127 -13.30 -5.41 -7.48
N SER A 128 -13.14 -4.20 -8.01
CA SER A 128 -11.96 -3.81 -8.80
C SER A 128 -10.68 -3.93 -7.98
N ASN A 129 -10.68 -3.41 -6.74
CA ASN A 129 -9.56 -3.47 -5.80
C ASN A 129 -8.19 -3.19 -6.43
N PRO A 130 -7.99 -2.02 -7.08
CA PRO A 130 -6.68 -1.64 -7.55
C PRO A 130 -5.72 -1.55 -6.36
N LEU A 131 -4.54 -2.17 -6.49
CA LEU A 131 -3.52 -2.15 -5.47
C LEU A 131 -2.84 -0.78 -5.46
N GLY A 132 -3.05 0.01 -4.40
CA GLY A 132 -2.25 1.20 -4.15
C GLY A 132 -0.86 0.86 -3.63
N ASN A 133 0.06 1.81 -3.70
CA ASN A 133 1.35 1.74 -3.03
C ASN A 133 1.51 2.96 -2.09
N GLY A 134 2.31 2.81 -1.03
CA GLY A 134 2.58 3.88 -0.07
C GLY A 134 3.93 3.69 0.61
N ALA A 135 4.65 4.79 0.81
CA ALA A 135 6.01 4.81 1.35
C ALA A 135 6.07 5.54 2.68
N ILE A 136 6.56 4.87 3.70
CA ILE A 136 6.94 5.50 4.95
C ILE A 136 8.41 5.88 4.81
N VAL A 137 8.64 7.15 4.49
CA VAL A 137 9.97 7.73 4.26
C VAL A 137 10.47 8.32 5.56
N GLN A 138 11.58 7.79 6.09
CA GLN A 138 12.25 8.32 7.26
C GLN A 138 13.49 9.13 6.87
N THR A 139 13.56 10.39 7.26
CA THR A 139 14.71 11.28 7.02
C THR A 139 15.90 10.95 7.91
N SER A 140 17.06 11.53 7.63
CA SER A 140 18.29 11.28 8.40
C SER A 140 18.24 11.81 9.83
N ASP A 141 17.35 12.77 10.12
CA ASP A 141 17.00 13.26 11.46
C ASP A 141 15.76 12.56 12.05
N GLU A 142 15.44 11.36 11.55
CA GLU A 142 14.43 10.43 12.05
C GLU A 142 12.96 10.92 11.97
N LYS A 143 12.68 11.94 11.17
CA LYS A 143 11.32 12.40 10.88
C LYS A 143 10.67 11.56 9.78
N ILE A 144 9.34 11.46 9.82
CA ILE A 144 8.53 10.76 8.82
C ILE A 144 7.83 11.77 7.93
N ILE A 145 7.93 11.55 6.62
CA ILE A 145 7.29 12.41 5.62
C ILE A 145 5.81 12.05 5.48
N VAL A 146 4.95 13.07 5.56
CA VAL A 146 3.49 12.97 5.42
C VAL A 146 2.99 14.09 4.51
N LEU A 147 2.11 13.76 3.59
CA LEU A 147 1.50 14.71 2.66
C LEU A 147 0.07 15.02 3.08
N GLN A 148 -0.34 16.27 2.96
CA GLN A 148 -1.74 16.66 3.03
C GLN A 148 -2.32 16.73 1.63
N ARG A 149 -3.31 15.89 1.35
CA ARG A 149 -4.03 15.85 0.09
C ARG A 149 -4.66 17.20 -0.22
N SER A 150 -4.65 17.57 -1.50
CA SER A 150 -5.37 18.74 -2.00
C SER A 150 -6.86 18.64 -1.69
N TYR A 151 -7.53 19.77 -1.53
CA TYR A 151 -8.98 19.80 -1.33
C TYR A 151 -9.77 19.54 -2.63
N ASN A 152 -9.09 19.50 -3.77
CA ASN A 152 -9.69 19.30 -5.09
C ASN A 152 -9.67 17.84 -5.56
N VAL A 153 -9.15 16.92 -4.75
CA VAL A 153 -9.12 15.49 -5.08
C VAL A 153 -10.47 14.82 -4.82
N GLY A 154 -10.77 13.75 -5.57
CA GLY A 154 -12.04 13.04 -5.48
C GLY A 154 -12.21 12.15 -4.24
N GLU A 155 -11.12 11.79 -3.56
CA GLU A 155 -11.12 10.94 -2.36
C GLU A 155 -10.32 11.58 -1.23
N PHE A 156 -10.93 11.68 -0.05
CA PHE A 156 -10.30 12.18 1.19
C PHE A 156 -9.60 13.56 1.04
N PRO A 157 -10.32 14.61 0.60
CA PRO A 157 -9.75 15.95 0.46
C PRO A 157 -9.22 16.49 1.80
N GLY A 158 -7.98 16.98 1.82
CA GLY A 158 -7.36 17.54 3.02
C GLY A 158 -6.89 16.52 4.07
N TYR A 159 -7.01 15.22 3.81
CA TYR A 159 -6.51 14.16 4.69
C TYR A 159 -4.99 14.01 4.57
N PHE A 160 -4.40 13.38 5.57
CA PHE A 160 -2.99 13.04 5.59
C PHE A 160 -2.74 11.67 4.97
N VAL A 161 -1.72 11.57 4.13
CA VAL A 161 -1.29 10.33 3.50
C VAL A 161 0.22 10.21 3.53
N PHE A 162 0.70 8.99 3.40
CA PHE A 162 2.09 8.74 3.06
C PHE A 162 2.29 8.95 1.56
N PRO A 163 3.49 9.37 1.11
CA PRO A 163 3.78 9.44 -0.31
C PRO A 163 3.48 8.13 -1.03
N GLY A 164 2.94 8.18 -2.24
CA GLY A 164 2.57 7.01 -3.03
C GLY A 164 1.39 7.24 -3.98
N GLY A 165 1.11 6.22 -4.77
CA GLY A 165 0.08 6.24 -5.80
C GLY A 165 -0.27 4.82 -6.26
N HIS A 166 -0.18 4.56 -7.56
CA HIS A 166 -0.56 3.27 -8.15
C HIS A 166 0.31 2.95 -9.36
N SER A 167 1.15 1.93 -9.23
CA SER A 167 1.85 1.35 -10.37
C SER A 167 0.87 0.96 -11.48
N GLU A 168 1.15 1.41 -12.70
CA GLU A 168 0.34 1.12 -13.89
C GLU A 168 0.99 -0.01 -14.72
N PRO A 169 0.27 -1.10 -15.04
CA PRO A 169 0.78 -2.16 -15.89
C PRO A 169 1.34 -1.67 -17.23
N GLN A 170 0.76 -0.60 -17.79
CA GLN A 170 1.19 0.00 -19.06
C GLN A 170 2.60 0.58 -19.01
N GLU A 171 3.07 1.08 -17.87
CA GLU A 171 4.43 1.64 -17.73
C GLU A 171 5.51 0.58 -17.95
N ILE A 172 5.18 -0.68 -17.65
CA ILE A 172 6.02 -1.84 -17.93
C ILE A 172 5.51 -2.63 -19.14
N GLY A 173 4.73 -2.02 -20.03
CA GLY A 173 4.32 -2.61 -21.30
C GLY A 173 3.34 -3.78 -21.18
N ILE A 174 2.62 -3.90 -20.06
CA ILE A 174 1.53 -4.88 -19.90
C ILE A 174 0.23 -4.24 -20.35
N LEU A 175 -0.29 -4.69 -21.49
CA LEU A 175 -1.58 -4.25 -22.04
C LEU A 175 -2.71 -5.23 -21.70
N ALA A 176 -2.38 -6.50 -21.51
CA ALA A 176 -3.28 -7.60 -21.17
C ALA A 176 -2.47 -8.76 -20.60
N HIS A 177 -3.16 -9.78 -20.08
CA HIS A 177 -2.52 -11.03 -19.65
C HIS A 177 -1.80 -11.71 -20.81
N GLN A 178 -0.59 -12.20 -20.56
CA GLN A 178 0.19 -12.97 -21.53
C GLN A 178 -0.19 -14.45 -21.45
N THR A 179 -0.30 -15.11 -22.61
CA THR A 179 -0.71 -16.53 -22.69
C THR A 179 0.45 -17.52 -22.76
N ASP A 180 1.69 -17.03 -22.91
CA ASP A 180 2.85 -17.88 -23.17
C ASP A 180 3.62 -18.23 -21.87
N GLU A 181 3.63 -19.50 -21.47
CA GLU A 181 4.17 -19.98 -20.19
C GLU A 181 5.65 -19.64 -19.94
N LYS A 182 6.47 -19.57 -21.01
CA LYS A 182 7.90 -19.26 -20.89
C LYS A 182 8.17 -17.82 -20.44
N ASP A 183 7.22 -16.91 -20.68
CA ASP A 183 7.36 -15.50 -20.35
C ASP A 183 6.77 -15.15 -18.99
N LEU A 184 5.97 -16.05 -18.37
CA LEU A 184 5.32 -15.79 -17.07
C LEU A 184 6.31 -15.58 -15.93
N GLY A 185 7.42 -16.34 -15.89
CA GLY A 185 8.44 -16.17 -14.86
C GLY A 185 9.13 -14.80 -14.95
N VAL A 186 9.45 -14.38 -16.18
CA VAL A 186 10.06 -13.07 -16.45
C VAL A 186 9.06 -11.94 -16.20
N LEU A 187 7.80 -12.14 -16.58
CA LEU A 187 6.71 -11.20 -16.33
C LEU A 187 6.49 -10.99 -14.83
N ASN A 188 6.40 -12.06 -14.05
CA ASN A 188 6.28 -11.99 -12.60
C ASN A 188 7.43 -11.24 -11.95
N GLU A 189 8.67 -11.48 -12.37
CA GLU A 189 9.84 -10.75 -11.89
C GLU A 189 9.75 -9.26 -12.24
N ARG A 190 9.32 -8.92 -13.47
CA ARG A 190 9.14 -7.53 -13.91
C ARG A 190 8.04 -6.80 -13.14
N VAL A 191 6.91 -7.45 -12.88
CA VAL A 191 5.84 -6.88 -12.05
C VAL A 191 6.32 -6.70 -10.62
N SER A 192 7.04 -7.67 -10.07
CA SER A 192 7.62 -7.56 -8.73
C SER A 192 8.64 -6.41 -8.65
N GLN A 193 9.49 -6.25 -9.66
CA GLN A 193 10.44 -5.14 -9.76
C GLN A 193 9.70 -3.79 -9.82
N GLU A 194 8.65 -3.70 -10.64
CA GLU A 194 7.81 -2.50 -10.75
C GLU A 194 7.16 -2.09 -9.43
N MET A 195 6.76 -3.03 -8.57
CA MET A 195 6.21 -2.67 -7.26
C MET A 195 7.20 -1.89 -6.38
N PHE A 196 8.52 -2.14 -6.54
CA PHE A 196 9.57 -1.44 -5.78
C PHE A 196 10.08 -0.19 -6.53
N ASP A 197 10.23 -0.26 -7.84
CA ASP A 197 10.65 0.88 -8.65
C ASP A 197 9.57 1.97 -8.69
N GLY A 198 8.30 1.57 -8.79
CA GLY A 198 7.14 2.44 -8.77
C GLY A 198 7.06 3.24 -7.47
N ILE A 199 7.27 2.61 -6.31
CA ILE A 199 7.21 3.36 -5.04
C ILE A 199 8.37 4.35 -4.88
N ILE A 200 9.56 4.06 -5.43
CA ILE A 200 10.66 5.04 -5.48
C ILE A 200 10.26 6.22 -6.37
N ARG A 201 9.71 5.95 -7.56
CA ARG A 201 9.25 7.00 -8.48
C ARG A 201 8.21 7.91 -7.83
N GLU A 202 7.19 7.35 -7.19
CA GLU A 202 6.14 8.12 -6.50
C GLU A 202 6.73 9.03 -5.40
N VAL A 203 7.65 8.50 -4.58
CA VAL A 203 8.34 9.32 -3.56
C VAL A 203 9.10 10.48 -4.20
N VAL A 204 9.85 10.23 -5.28
CA VAL A 204 10.62 11.27 -5.99
C VAL A 204 9.67 12.32 -6.59
N GLU A 205 8.59 11.90 -7.22
CA GLU A 205 7.64 12.78 -7.91
C GLU A 205 6.84 13.66 -6.94
N GLU A 206 6.43 13.11 -5.79
CA GLU A 206 5.62 13.83 -4.79
C GLU A 206 6.45 14.65 -3.80
N THR A 207 7.70 14.28 -3.53
CA THR A 207 8.54 14.97 -2.53
C THR A 207 9.71 15.74 -3.12
N GLY A 208 10.08 15.47 -4.37
CA GLY A 208 11.26 16.06 -5.02
C GLY A 208 12.60 15.51 -4.53
N VAL A 209 12.61 14.55 -3.60
CA VAL A 209 13.86 13.93 -3.13
C VAL A 209 14.51 13.11 -4.25
N PRO A 210 15.84 13.18 -4.43
CA PRO A 210 16.52 12.36 -5.42
C PRO A 210 16.45 10.87 -5.09
N ALA A 211 16.26 10.00 -6.08
CA ALA A 211 16.22 8.54 -5.87
C ALA A 211 17.49 8.01 -5.19
N ASN A 212 18.67 8.55 -5.50
CA ASN A 212 19.94 8.15 -4.89
C ASN A 212 20.12 8.58 -3.42
N SER A 213 19.19 9.38 -2.89
CA SER A 213 19.12 9.71 -1.46
C SER A 213 18.34 8.67 -0.66
N LEU A 214 17.59 7.80 -1.33
CA LEU A 214 16.74 6.77 -0.73
C LEU A 214 17.49 5.44 -0.66
N THR A 215 17.32 4.73 0.44
CA THR A 215 17.68 3.31 0.53
C THR A 215 16.70 2.45 -0.27
N GLU A 216 17.14 1.25 -0.64
CA GLU A 216 16.25 0.23 -1.22
C GLU A 216 15.02 0.02 -0.31
N PRO A 217 13.79 0.19 -0.84
CA PRO A 217 12.58 0.00 -0.05
C PRO A 217 12.45 -1.43 0.44
N ILE A 218 11.92 -1.59 1.64
CA ILE A 218 11.49 -2.89 2.18
C ILE A 218 9.96 -2.91 2.29
N PHE A 219 9.36 -4.02 1.90
CA PHE A 219 7.92 -4.23 1.97
C PHE A 219 7.51 -4.62 3.40
N ILE A 220 6.57 -3.88 3.98
CA ILE A 220 6.15 -4.06 5.39
C ILE A 220 4.75 -4.64 5.54
N GLY A 221 3.98 -4.74 4.44
CA GLY A 221 2.68 -5.41 4.43
C GLY A 221 1.64 -4.73 3.55
N ILE A 222 0.39 -5.14 3.70
CA ILE A 222 -0.78 -4.61 3.00
C ILE A 222 -1.85 -4.23 4.00
N SER A 223 -2.31 -3.00 3.90
CA SER A 223 -3.43 -2.47 4.67
C SER A 223 -4.61 -2.20 3.74
N CYS A 224 -5.82 -2.45 4.24
CA CYS A 224 -7.06 -2.22 3.54
C CYS A 224 -7.93 -1.24 4.32
N ARG A 225 -8.40 -0.19 3.65
CA ARG A 225 -9.46 0.68 4.18
C ARG A 225 -10.77 -0.09 4.23
N GLU A 226 -11.46 -0.12 5.36
CA GLU A 226 -12.74 -0.84 5.46
C GLU A 226 -13.80 -0.23 4.53
N MET A 227 -13.92 1.10 4.54
CA MET A 227 -14.75 1.83 3.59
C MET A 227 -14.27 1.57 2.15
N ASN A 228 -15.13 1.07 1.28
CA ASN A 228 -14.82 0.75 -0.12
C ASN A 228 -13.66 -0.26 -0.33
N VAL A 229 -13.22 -0.99 0.70
CA VAL A 229 -12.27 -2.12 0.63
C VAL A 229 -11.02 -1.87 -0.23
N ARG A 230 -10.40 -0.70 -0.10
CA ARG A 230 -9.23 -0.33 -0.92
C ARG A 230 -7.93 -0.85 -0.32
N PRO A 231 -7.20 -1.76 -0.99
CA PRO A 231 -5.92 -2.27 -0.52
C PRO A 231 -4.76 -1.35 -0.92
N THR A 232 -3.73 -1.28 -0.07
CA THR A 232 -2.51 -0.52 -0.31
C THR A 232 -1.31 -1.29 0.25
N ALA A 233 -0.33 -1.57 -0.60
CA ALA A 233 0.97 -2.12 -0.24
C ALA A 233 1.84 -1.02 0.38
N PHE A 234 2.42 -1.28 1.55
CA PHE A 234 3.28 -0.33 2.23
C PHE A 234 4.74 -0.75 2.19
N PHE A 235 5.59 0.25 1.98
CA PHE A 235 7.04 0.13 1.96
C PHE A 235 7.64 1.09 2.97
N PHE A 236 8.80 0.72 3.51
CA PHE A 236 9.64 1.59 4.32
C PHE A 236 10.94 1.89 3.59
N THR A 237 11.36 3.14 3.60
CA THR A 237 12.67 3.56 3.09
C THR A 237 13.26 4.68 3.94
N LYS A 238 14.58 4.70 4.08
CA LYS A 238 15.33 5.80 4.68
C LYS A 238 15.81 6.76 3.61
N CYS A 239 15.76 8.05 3.90
CA CYS A 239 16.34 9.12 3.12
C CYS A 239 17.56 9.67 3.87
N ASN A 240 18.69 9.85 3.19
CA ASN A 240 19.89 10.43 3.79
C ASN A 240 19.83 11.97 3.94
N ILE A 241 18.78 12.61 3.41
CA ILE A 241 18.50 14.04 3.55
C ILE A 241 17.65 14.25 4.82
N ASP A 242 17.94 15.33 5.56
CA ASP A 242 17.16 15.70 6.74
C ASP A 242 15.81 16.33 6.38
N SER A 243 14.94 16.47 7.37
CA SER A 243 13.62 17.05 7.21
C SER A 243 13.62 18.44 6.57
N SER A 244 14.63 19.27 6.86
CA SER A 244 14.72 20.63 6.33
C SER A 244 15.05 20.63 4.83
N GLY A 245 16.00 19.79 4.41
CA GLY A 245 16.36 19.63 3.00
C GLY A 245 15.23 19.02 2.19
N VAL A 246 14.51 18.03 2.75
CA VAL A 246 13.33 17.46 2.10
C VAL A 246 12.24 18.53 1.92
N GLN A 247 12.01 19.39 2.92
CA GLN A 247 11.04 20.51 2.83
C GLN A 247 11.39 21.51 1.72
N GLU A 248 12.66 21.82 1.53
CA GLU A 248 13.11 22.69 0.43
C GLU A 248 12.87 22.04 -0.94
N LEU A 249 13.14 20.74 -1.06
CA LEU A 249 12.97 19.97 -2.30
C LEU A 249 11.50 19.82 -2.71
N TYR A 250 10.59 19.72 -1.75
CA TYR A 250 9.14 19.62 -2.01
C TYR A 250 8.60 20.78 -2.87
N SER A 251 9.20 21.98 -2.78
CA SER A 251 8.83 23.11 -3.65
C SER A 251 9.04 22.85 -5.15
N ARG A 252 9.80 21.81 -5.50
CA ARG A 252 10.12 21.37 -6.86
C ARG A 252 9.44 20.04 -7.23
N ALA A 253 8.58 19.50 -6.38
CA ALA A 253 7.84 18.27 -6.65
C ALA A 253 6.99 18.39 -7.92
N GLN A 254 6.93 17.31 -8.71
CA GLN A 254 6.24 17.30 -9.99
C GLN A 254 4.72 17.27 -9.81
N HIS A 255 4.23 16.59 -8.76
CA HIS A 255 2.81 16.41 -8.46
C HIS A 255 2.26 17.42 -7.44
N GLY A 256 2.70 18.68 -7.51
CA GLY A 256 2.28 19.75 -6.59
C GLY A 256 0.77 20.08 -6.59
N PHE A 257 -0.04 19.47 -7.46
CA PHE A 257 -1.50 19.61 -7.45
C PHE A 257 -2.21 18.55 -6.57
N GLU A 258 -1.57 17.41 -6.30
CA GLU A 258 -2.16 16.30 -5.55
C GLU A 258 -2.07 16.51 -4.03
N SER A 259 -0.98 17.13 -3.56
CA SER A 259 -0.79 17.55 -2.18
C SER A 259 -0.64 19.07 -2.06
N THR A 260 -1.18 19.63 -0.98
CA THR A 260 -1.09 21.07 -0.70
C THR A 260 0.03 21.42 0.28
N LYS A 261 0.45 20.45 1.11
CA LYS A 261 1.49 20.60 2.11
C LYS A 261 2.20 19.28 2.33
N MET A 262 3.48 19.38 2.70
CA MET A 262 4.26 18.29 3.24
C MET A 262 4.68 18.62 4.68
N TYR A 263 4.69 17.59 5.52
CA TYR A 263 5.09 17.61 6.91
C TYR A 263 6.20 16.60 7.13
N ALA A 264 7.19 16.97 7.92
CA ALA A 264 8.17 16.06 8.48
C ALA A 264 7.92 15.96 10.00
N VAL A 265 7.43 14.81 10.46
CA VAL A 265 6.90 14.66 11.82
C VAL A 265 7.61 13.56 12.59
N SER A 266 7.68 13.72 13.91
CA SER A 266 8.04 12.62 14.79
C SER A 266 6.96 11.54 14.78
N GLU A 267 7.30 10.36 15.31
CA GLU A 267 6.34 9.26 15.47
C GLU A 267 5.17 9.64 16.40
N GLU A 268 5.42 10.43 17.44
CA GLU A 268 4.38 10.92 18.35
C GLU A 268 3.42 11.88 17.66
N GLU A 269 3.94 12.84 16.89
CA GLU A 269 3.14 13.76 16.08
C GLU A 269 2.33 12.99 15.02
N LEU A 270 2.95 12.02 14.34
CA LEU A 270 2.28 11.15 13.36
C LEU A 270 1.12 10.39 13.98
N ARG A 271 1.29 9.84 15.20
CA ARG A 271 0.21 9.17 15.94
C ARG A 271 -1.00 10.10 16.11
N GLY A 272 -0.76 11.37 16.43
CA GLY A 272 -1.81 12.41 16.53
C GLY A 272 -2.47 12.79 15.20
N MET A 273 -1.88 12.45 14.05
CA MET A 273 -2.43 12.71 12.71
C MET A 273 -3.28 11.56 12.17
N THR A 274 -3.18 10.35 12.76
CA THR A 274 -3.79 9.12 12.22
C THR A 274 -5.31 9.16 12.08
N ASP A 275 -6.02 9.92 12.92
CA ASP A 275 -7.48 10.05 12.84
C ASP A 275 -7.95 10.83 11.61
N ARG A 276 -7.03 11.51 10.90
CA ARG A 276 -7.28 12.16 9.60
C ARG A 276 -6.48 11.53 8.47
N MET A 277 -6.16 10.24 8.59
CA MET A 277 -5.63 9.43 7.50
C MET A 277 -6.73 8.53 6.96
N PRO A 278 -6.81 8.30 5.62
CA PRO A 278 -7.63 7.22 5.09
C PRO A 278 -7.21 5.90 5.74
N GLY A 279 -8.16 4.99 5.96
CA GLY A 279 -7.91 3.75 6.71
C GLY A 279 -6.72 2.95 6.20
N CYS A 280 -6.55 2.84 4.88
CA CYS A 280 -5.39 2.17 4.30
C CYS A 280 -4.06 2.77 4.79
N HIS A 281 -3.93 4.09 4.85
CA HIS A 281 -2.73 4.77 5.38
C HIS A 281 -2.62 4.69 6.90
N ARG A 282 -3.74 4.75 7.64
CA ARG A 282 -3.72 4.51 9.09
C ARG A 282 -3.19 3.11 9.41
N GLY A 283 -3.62 2.09 8.68
CA GLY A 283 -3.08 0.74 8.80
C GLY A 283 -1.64 0.63 8.28
N GLY A 284 -1.24 1.44 7.29
CA GLY A 284 0.17 1.59 6.90
C GLY A 284 1.05 2.04 8.07
N PHE A 285 0.59 3.01 8.87
CA PHE A 285 1.29 3.42 10.09
C PHE A 285 1.37 2.27 11.12
N ALA A 286 0.29 1.51 11.29
CA ALA A 286 0.31 0.34 12.18
C ALA A 286 1.33 -0.73 11.73
N LEU A 287 1.49 -0.97 10.42
CA LEU A 287 2.52 -1.85 9.88
C LEU A 287 3.94 -1.34 10.21
N TYR A 288 4.16 -0.04 10.12
CA TYR A 288 5.44 0.57 10.49
C TYR A 288 5.74 0.44 11.99
N GLU A 289 4.74 0.63 12.86
CA GLU A 289 4.92 0.40 14.30
C GLU A 289 5.32 -1.05 14.59
N MET A 290 4.67 -2.02 13.93
CA MET A 290 5.03 -3.43 14.03
C MET A 290 6.47 -3.68 13.60
N MET A 291 6.88 -3.12 12.45
CA MET A 291 8.24 -3.24 11.94
C MET A 291 9.28 -2.65 12.91
N LYS A 292 9.05 -1.45 13.45
CA LYS A 292 9.96 -0.83 14.42
C LYS A 292 10.08 -1.60 15.72
N ASN A 293 8.97 -2.14 16.21
CA ASN A 293 8.97 -2.93 17.42
C ASN A 293 9.73 -4.25 17.25
N ASP A 294 9.69 -4.84 16.05
CA ASP A 294 10.45 -6.04 15.71
C ASP A 294 11.96 -5.76 15.62
N ALA A 295 12.35 -4.69 14.95
CA ALA A 295 13.74 -4.24 14.88
C ALA A 295 14.35 -4.02 16.29
N LYS A 296 13.61 -3.36 17.19
CA LYS A 296 14.02 -3.16 18.59
C LYS A 296 14.18 -4.45 19.38
N LYS A 297 13.35 -5.48 19.10
CA LYS A 297 13.50 -6.79 19.77
C LYS A 297 14.78 -7.48 19.34
N HIS A 298 15.07 -7.47 18.04
CA HIS A 298 16.29 -8.07 17.51
C HIS A 298 17.56 -7.36 17.98
N GLU A 299 17.56 -6.03 18.10
CA GLU A 299 18.65 -5.28 18.73
C GLU A 299 18.85 -5.71 20.19
N ASN A 300 17.78 -5.76 20.99
CA ASN A 300 17.86 -6.15 22.40
C ASN A 300 18.30 -7.62 22.61
N GLU A 301 17.91 -8.53 21.72
CA GLU A 301 18.35 -9.93 21.73
C GLU A 301 19.82 -10.08 21.35
N GLN A 302 20.31 -9.28 20.40
CA GLN A 302 21.72 -9.27 19.99
C GLN A 302 22.67 -8.73 21.08
N TYR A 303 22.17 -7.86 21.96
CA TYR A 303 22.94 -7.28 23.08
C TYR A 303 22.62 -7.91 24.45
N ALA A 304 21.86 -9.00 24.51
CA ALA A 304 21.57 -9.68 25.77
C ALA A 304 22.86 -10.33 26.34
N PRO A 305 23.27 -10.04 27.59
CA PRO A 305 24.44 -10.68 28.18
C PRO A 305 24.22 -12.19 28.28
N LEU A 306 25.21 -12.96 27.79
CA LEU A 306 25.28 -14.42 27.96
C LEU A 306 25.01 -14.76 29.42
N ARG A 307 23.83 -15.32 29.73
CA ARG A 307 23.54 -15.82 31.07
C ARG A 307 24.50 -16.97 31.33
N ASN A 308 25.49 -16.74 32.19
CA ASN A 308 26.37 -17.77 32.73
C ASN A 308 25.52 -18.92 33.28
N THR A 309 25.46 -20.02 32.54
CA THR A 309 25.01 -21.30 33.06
C THR A 309 26.09 -21.77 34.04
N THR A 310 25.85 -21.54 35.33
CA THR A 310 26.67 -22.13 36.39
C THR A 310 26.42 -23.64 36.38
N PRO A 311 27.44 -24.49 36.21
CA PRO A 311 27.25 -25.92 36.38
C PRO A 311 27.07 -26.18 37.87
N TYR A 312 25.91 -26.72 38.25
CA TYR A 312 25.70 -27.28 39.58
C TYR A 312 26.72 -28.40 39.81
N ALA A 313 27.71 -28.15 40.66
CA ALA A 313 28.54 -29.19 41.25
C ALA A 313 27.71 -29.88 42.34
N PHE A 314 27.40 -31.15 42.12
CA PHE A 314 26.88 -32.03 43.17
C PHE A 314 28.06 -32.49 44.04
N VAL A 315 27.93 -32.26 45.35
CA VAL A 315 28.72 -32.90 46.42
C VAL A 315 27.96 -34.16 46.85
#